data_AF-A0A927N010-F1
#
_entry.id   AF-A0A927N010-F1
#
_cell.length_a   1.000
_cell.length_b   1.000
_cell.length_c   1.000
_cell.angle_alpha   90.00
_cell.angle_beta   90.00
_cell.angle_gamma   90.00
#
_symmetry.space_group_name_H-M   'P 1'
#
loop_
_entity.id
_entity.type
_entity.pdbx_description
1 polymer ?
#
loop_
_entity_poly.entity_id
_entity_poly.type
_entity_poly.pdbx_seq_one_letter_code
_entity_poly.pdbx_strand_id
1 'polypeptide(L)'
;MRTLTADDLLAGTSVVHDVELPQRLLDPLSGKDLPAGVVRLRPLTVQTLVLVSRAARDDPGLVPVLMVKEALVEPRLSLEQVRALSIGLLHFLVAAVNTASGLAADGEVLDGPMSSPMADVHVLLATHFGWSPDQVAQLTPGQVAVYLAGVERLQEQTAGAR
;
A
#
# COMPACT_ATOMS: atom_id res chain seq x y z
N MET A 1 5.88 -0.26 -14.84
CA MET A 1 5.61 -1.24 -13.75
C MET A 1 4.81 -2.39 -14.32
N ARG A 2 5.08 -3.61 -13.89
CA ARG A 2 4.23 -4.77 -14.18
C ARG A 2 2.87 -4.57 -13.49
N THR A 3 1.77 -4.81 -14.20
CA THR A 3 0.42 -4.80 -13.62
C THR A 3 0.28 -5.96 -12.64
N LEU A 4 -0.27 -5.72 -11.45
CA LEU A 4 -0.49 -6.76 -10.44
C LEU A 4 -1.64 -7.68 -10.85
N THR A 5 -1.43 -8.99 -10.70
CA THR A 5 -2.48 -10.01 -10.85
C THR A 5 -3.18 -10.27 -9.51
N ALA A 6 -4.31 -10.98 -9.53
CA ALA A 6 -4.99 -11.39 -8.30
C ALA A 6 -4.09 -12.25 -7.39
N ASP A 7 -3.26 -13.12 -7.97
CA ASP A 7 -2.28 -13.93 -7.22
C ASP A 7 -1.20 -13.05 -6.59
N ASP A 8 -0.73 -12.02 -7.31
CA ASP A 8 0.23 -11.06 -6.77
C ASP A 8 -0.36 -10.28 -5.57
N LEU A 9 -1.65 -9.89 -5.63
CA LEU A 9 -2.34 -9.23 -4.53
C LEU A 9 -2.52 -10.18 -3.33
N LEU A 10 -2.94 -11.42 -3.56
CA LEU A 10 -3.17 -12.42 -2.51
C LEU A 10 -1.90 -12.77 -1.73
N ALA A 11 -0.74 -12.70 -2.38
CA ALA A 11 0.55 -12.92 -1.73
C ALA A 11 0.88 -11.86 -0.66
N GLY A 12 0.30 -10.65 -0.77
CA GLY A 12 0.34 -9.62 0.28
C GLY A 12 1.75 -9.25 0.73
N THR A 13 1.94 -9.08 2.05
CA THR A 13 3.21 -8.65 2.64
C THR A 13 4.36 -9.66 2.54
N SER A 14 4.10 -10.89 2.07
CA SER A 14 5.15 -11.90 1.86
C SER A 14 5.98 -11.64 0.60
N VAL A 15 5.54 -10.74 -0.28
CA VAL A 15 6.21 -10.37 -1.52
C VAL A 15 6.93 -9.04 -1.37
N VAL A 16 8.17 -9.02 -1.86
CA VAL A 16 8.97 -7.81 -2.01
C VAL A 16 9.08 -7.50 -3.50
N HIS A 17 8.74 -6.27 -3.87
CA HIS A 17 8.73 -5.78 -5.24
C HIS A 17 10.00 -4.99 -5.54
N ASP A 18 10.71 -5.39 -6.59
CA ASP A 18 11.79 -4.61 -7.15
C ASP A 18 11.20 -3.52 -8.06
N VAL A 19 11.51 -2.26 -7.75
CA VAL A 19 11.02 -1.07 -8.46
C VAL A 19 12.20 -0.35 -9.06
N GLU A 20 12.26 -0.33 -10.39
CA GLU A 20 13.25 0.42 -11.12
C GLU A 20 13.02 1.93 -10.98
N LEU A 21 14.05 2.65 -10.55
CA LEU A 21 14.03 4.10 -10.40
C LEU A 21 14.39 4.76 -11.74
N PRO A 22 13.53 5.64 -12.27
CA PRO A 22 13.86 6.42 -13.47
C PRO A 22 15.10 7.27 -13.23
N GLN A 23 16.12 7.14 -14.08
CA GLN A 23 17.39 7.86 -13.93
C GLN A 23 17.22 9.38 -13.82
N ARG A 24 16.22 9.94 -14.50
CA ARG A 24 15.87 11.38 -14.43
C ARG A 24 15.45 11.87 -13.03
N LEU A 25 15.05 10.95 -12.14
CA LEU A 25 14.65 11.26 -10.76
C LEU A 25 15.78 11.02 -9.76
N LEU A 26 16.86 10.36 -10.19
CA LEU A 26 18.08 10.15 -9.41
C LEU A 26 18.92 11.43 -9.52
N ASP A 27 18.60 12.40 -8.68
CA ASP A 27 19.35 13.65 -8.60
C ASP A 27 20.75 13.37 -8.00
N PRO A 28 21.86 13.76 -8.64
CA PRO A 28 23.21 13.55 -8.09
C PRO A 28 23.43 14.20 -6.71
N LEU A 29 22.58 15.17 -6.34
CA LEU A 29 22.61 15.85 -5.04
C LEU A 29 21.77 15.17 -3.94
N SER A 30 20.83 14.28 -4.28
CA SER A 30 19.90 13.61 -3.32
C SER A 30 20.50 12.39 -2.59
N GLY A 31 21.82 12.27 -2.59
CA GLY A 31 22.54 11.39 -1.67
C GLY A 31 23.00 10.07 -2.29
N LYS A 32 24.25 9.75 -2.00
CA LYS A 32 24.99 8.52 -2.36
C LYS A 32 24.40 7.22 -1.77
N ASP A 33 23.21 7.30 -1.17
CA ASP A 33 22.64 6.28 -0.28
C ASP A 33 21.52 5.44 -0.93
N LEU A 34 21.08 5.82 -2.14
CA LEU A 34 20.26 4.96 -3.00
C LEU A 34 21.17 4.27 -4.03
N PRO A 35 21.37 2.94 -3.93
CA PRO A 35 22.09 2.19 -4.96
C PRO A 35 21.42 2.40 -6.31
N ALA A 36 22.23 2.60 -7.34
CA ALA A 36 21.77 3.00 -8.67
C ALA A 36 20.68 2.06 -9.23
N GLY A 37 19.46 2.58 -9.31
CA GLY A 37 18.45 2.14 -10.26
C GLY A 37 17.34 1.21 -9.77
N VAL A 38 17.40 0.61 -8.57
CA VAL A 38 16.33 -0.28 -8.07
C VAL A 38 16.13 -0.11 -6.57
N VAL A 39 14.87 -0.07 -6.13
CA VAL A 39 14.49 -0.16 -4.71
C VAL A 39 13.59 -1.35 -4.47
N ARG A 40 13.60 -1.87 -3.24
CA ARG A 40 12.76 -3.00 -2.84
C ARG A 40 11.67 -2.51 -1.91
N LEU A 41 10.42 -2.75 -2.29
CA LEU A 41 9.24 -2.32 -1.54
C LEU A 41 8.44 -3.52 -1.06
N ARG A 42 7.91 -3.44 0.16
CA ARG A 42 6.85 -4.34 0.64
C ARG A 42 5.50 -3.63 0.63
N PRO A 43 4.40 -4.33 0.34
CA PRO A 43 3.05 -3.80 0.48
C PRO A 43 2.75 -3.30 1.90
N LEU A 44 1.95 -2.25 2.02
CA LEU A 44 1.43 -1.76 3.30
C LEU A 44 0.16 -2.52 3.69
N THR A 45 0.05 -2.83 4.98
CA THR A 45 -1.17 -3.39 5.57
C THR A 45 -2.17 -2.29 5.93
N VAL A 46 -3.43 -2.66 6.12
CA VAL A 46 -4.45 -1.77 6.69
C VAL A 46 -3.99 -1.20 8.04
N GLN A 47 -3.42 -2.03 8.92
CA GLN A 47 -2.89 -1.59 10.21
C GLN A 47 -1.82 -0.52 10.04
N THR A 48 -0.87 -0.71 9.12
CA THR A 48 0.21 0.25 8.88
C THR A 48 -0.34 1.59 8.41
N LEU A 49 -1.32 1.59 7.50
CA LEU A 49 -1.94 2.81 7.00
C LEU A 49 -2.67 3.59 8.12
N VAL A 50 -3.38 2.88 9.01
CA VAL A 50 -4.02 3.49 10.19
C VAL A 50 -2.98 4.11 11.13
N LEU A 51 -1.85 3.44 11.37
CA LEU A 51 -0.77 3.98 12.19
C LEU A 51 -0.13 5.23 11.56
N VAL A 52 0.09 5.21 10.24
CA VAL A 52 0.57 6.38 9.49
C VAL A 52 -0.39 7.55 9.61
N SER A 53 -1.69 7.33 9.39
CA SER A 53 -2.71 8.39 9.50
C SER A 53 -2.74 9.00 10.90
N ARG A 54 -2.60 8.19 11.95
CA ARG A 54 -2.52 8.68 13.34
C ARG A 54 -1.24 9.47 13.61
N ALA A 55 -0.11 9.01 13.11
CA ALA A 55 1.18 9.67 13.30
C ALA A 55 1.27 11.02 12.56
N ALA A 56 0.59 11.14 11.42
CA ALA A 56 0.55 12.36 10.60
C ALA A 56 -0.65 13.29 10.93
N ARG A 57 -1.38 13.04 12.02
CA ARG A 57 -2.60 13.80 12.35
C ARG A 57 -2.38 15.32 12.45
N ASP A 58 -1.21 15.73 12.95
CA ASP A 58 -0.87 17.14 13.21
C ASP A 58 -0.11 17.76 12.01
N ASP A 59 0.39 16.93 11.10
CA ASP A 59 1.08 17.33 9.86
C ASP A 59 0.74 16.34 8.74
N PRO A 60 -0.32 16.61 7.95
CA PRO A 60 -0.73 15.74 6.85
C PRO A 60 0.35 15.53 5.80
N GLY A 61 1.31 16.46 5.69
CA GLY A 61 2.46 16.34 4.79
C GLY A 61 3.41 15.18 5.14
N LEU A 62 3.29 14.61 6.35
CA LEU A 62 4.06 13.42 6.76
C LEU A 62 3.49 12.11 6.23
N VAL A 63 2.24 12.04 5.77
CA VAL A 63 1.64 10.78 5.29
C VAL A 63 2.49 10.14 4.18
N PRO A 64 2.83 10.84 3.07
CA PRO A 64 3.62 10.25 2.00
C PRO A 64 5.02 9.79 2.46
N VAL A 65 5.64 10.56 3.35
CA VAL A 65 6.97 10.27 3.89
C VAL A 65 6.94 8.99 4.74
N LEU A 66 5.96 8.86 5.62
CA LEU A 66 5.80 7.70 6.49
C LEU A 66 5.41 6.46 5.70
N MET A 67 4.55 6.57 4.68
CA MET A 67 4.22 5.47 3.78
C MET A 67 5.47 4.91 3.09
N VAL A 68 6.31 5.77 2.52
CA VAL A 68 7.56 5.34 1.87
C VAL A 68 8.53 4.75 2.89
N LYS A 69 8.67 5.36 4.07
CA LYS A 69 9.54 4.87 5.14
C LYS A 69 9.19 3.45 5.60
N GLU A 70 7.90 3.14 5.70
CA GLU A 70 7.39 1.83 6.16
C GLU A 70 7.42 0.75 5.07
N ALA A 71 7.25 1.15 3.81
CA ALA A 71 7.24 0.24 2.66
C ALA A 71 8.66 -0.08 2.14
N LEU A 72 9.62 0.83 2.30
CA LEU A 72 10.97 0.67 1.76
C LEU A 72 11.78 -0.36 2.57
N VAL A 73 12.11 -1.48 1.93
CA VAL A 73 12.90 -2.57 2.51
C VAL A 73 14.39 -2.33 2.26
N GLU A 74 14.75 -2.03 1.02
CA GLU A 74 16.12 -1.71 0.60
C GLU A 74 16.10 -0.56 -0.44
N PRO A 75 16.96 0.47 -0.28
CA PRO A 75 17.85 0.70 0.86
C PRO A 75 17.07 1.10 2.11
N ARG A 76 17.63 0.83 3.29
CA ARG A 76 17.03 1.28 4.55
C ARG A 76 17.33 2.76 4.78
N LEU A 77 16.34 3.61 4.51
CA LEU A 77 16.43 5.04 4.76
C LEU A 77 15.85 5.40 6.14
N SER A 78 16.47 6.39 6.79
CA SER A 78 15.93 7.07 7.97
C SER A 78 14.77 8.00 7.56
N LEU A 79 13.97 8.43 8.53
CA LEU A 79 12.88 9.38 8.24
C LEU A 79 13.40 10.69 7.63
N GLU A 80 14.53 11.20 8.15
CA GLU A 80 15.17 12.41 7.63
C GLU A 80 15.66 12.23 6.19
N GLN A 81 16.24 11.07 5.87
CA GLN A 81 16.66 10.73 4.51
C GLN A 81 15.47 10.68 3.55
N VAL A 82 14.33 10.12 3.97
CA VAL A 82 13.10 10.11 3.15
C VAL A 82 12.56 11.53 2.94
N ARG A 83 12.61 12.39 3.97
CA ARG A 83 12.20 13.81 3.86
C ARG A 83 13.11 14.62 2.95
N ALA A 84 14.37 14.22 2.80
CA ALA A 84 15.34 14.88 1.93
C ALA A 84 15.28 14.42 0.47
N LEU A 85 14.45 13.43 0.13
CA LEU A 85 14.26 13.00 -1.26
C LEU A 85 13.69 14.14 -2.10
N SER A 86 14.09 14.18 -3.37
CA SER A 86 13.46 15.08 -4.33
C SER A 86 11.96 14.81 -4.38
N ILE A 87 11.16 15.87 -4.51
CA ILE A 87 9.70 15.75 -4.52
C ILE A 87 9.21 14.78 -5.60
N GLY A 88 9.84 14.79 -6.78
CA GLY A 88 9.53 13.87 -7.87
C GLY A 88 9.81 12.41 -7.53
N LEU A 89 10.90 12.12 -6.81
CA LEU A 89 11.21 10.76 -6.35
C LEU A 89 10.25 10.31 -5.25
N LEU A 90 9.91 11.18 -4.30
CA LEU A 90 8.93 10.87 -3.26
C LEU A 90 7.57 10.51 -3.88
N HIS A 91 7.05 11.32 -4.82
CA HIS A 91 5.80 11.02 -5.53
C HIS A 91 5.86 9.70 -6.30
N PHE A 92 6.98 9.43 -6.98
CA PHE A 92 7.17 8.17 -7.69
C PHE A 92 7.11 6.96 -6.73
N LEU A 93 7.79 7.04 -5.59
CA LEU A 93 7.80 5.97 -4.59
C LEU A 93 6.42 5.78 -3.97
N VAL A 94 5.68 6.85 -3.66
CA VAL A 94 4.30 6.75 -3.16
C VAL A 94 3.41 6.03 -4.16
N ALA A 95 3.50 6.34 -5.45
CA ALA A 95 2.73 5.65 -6.48
C ALA A 95 3.09 4.15 -6.57
N ALA A 96 4.39 3.82 -6.45
CA ALA A 96 4.85 2.44 -6.41
C ALA A 96 4.34 1.68 -5.16
N VAL A 97 4.36 2.34 -3.99
CA VAL A 97 3.81 1.79 -2.72
C VAL A 97 2.30 1.57 -2.83
N ASN A 98 1.55 2.53 -3.39
CA ASN A 98 0.12 2.40 -3.59
C ASN A 98 -0.21 1.23 -4.52
N THR A 99 0.55 1.07 -5.60
CA THR A 99 0.40 -0.06 -6.50
C THR A 99 0.67 -1.37 -5.76
N ALA A 100 1.84 -1.52 -5.12
CA ALA A 100 2.20 -2.73 -4.37
C ALA A 100 1.20 -3.10 -3.27
N SER A 101 0.58 -2.10 -2.63
CA SER A 101 -0.40 -2.29 -1.55
C SER A 101 -1.82 -2.59 -2.06
N GLY A 102 -2.06 -2.50 -3.37
CA GLY A 102 -3.39 -2.64 -3.96
C GLY A 102 -4.32 -1.45 -3.68
N LEU A 103 -3.74 -0.27 -3.44
CA LEU A 103 -4.47 1.01 -3.29
C LEU A 103 -4.66 1.72 -4.63
N ALA A 104 -3.87 1.36 -5.66
CA ALA A 104 -4.01 1.92 -6.99
C ALA A 104 -5.17 1.22 -7.73
N ALA A 105 -6.38 1.71 -7.46
CA ALA A 105 -7.60 1.47 -8.24
C ALA A 105 -7.40 1.74 -9.73
N ASP A 106 -6.82 2.89 -10.08
CA ASP A 106 -6.88 3.44 -11.45
C ASP A 106 -6.20 4.81 -11.54
N GLY A 107 -5.22 5.09 -10.67
CA GLY A 107 -4.39 6.29 -10.78
C GLY A 107 -4.92 7.54 -10.07
N GLU A 108 -5.99 7.45 -9.27
CA GLU A 108 -6.28 8.48 -8.28
C GLU A 108 -5.53 8.19 -6.97
N VAL A 109 -4.65 9.12 -6.61
CA VAL A 109 -4.05 9.20 -5.27
C VAL A 109 -5.22 9.32 -4.30
N LEU A 110 -5.30 8.40 -3.33
CA LEU A 110 -6.30 8.43 -2.26
C LEU A 110 -6.03 9.63 -1.33
N ASP A 111 -6.35 10.85 -1.79
CA ASP A 111 -6.35 12.09 -1.01
C ASP A 111 -7.68 12.25 -0.24
N GLY A 112 -8.10 11.18 0.43
CA GLY A 112 -9.30 11.16 1.26
C GLY A 112 -8.98 10.80 2.71
N PRO A 113 -9.67 11.40 3.72
CA PRO A 113 -9.60 10.88 5.08
C PRO A 113 -10.03 9.40 5.04
N MET A 114 -9.16 8.51 5.49
CA MET A 114 -9.36 7.05 5.57
C MET A 114 -10.48 6.63 6.56
N SER A 115 -11.50 7.45 6.77
CA SER A 115 -12.56 7.20 7.73
C SER A 115 -13.77 6.53 7.10
N SER A 116 -14.19 5.44 7.75
CA SER A 116 -15.47 4.70 7.68
C SER A 116 -15.53 3.40 6.86
N PRO A 117 -15.10 3.31 5.58
CA PRO A 117 -15.27 2.07 4.79
C PRO A 117 -14.51 0.86 5.34
N MET A 118 -13.34 1.09 5.95
CA MET A 118 -12.51 0.01 6.51
C MET A 118 -13.16 -0.69 7.72
N ALA A 119 -13.95 0.03 8.52
CA ALA A 119 -14.64 -0.57 9.66
C ALA A 119 -15.74 -1.55 9.20
N ASP A 120 -16.49 -1.19 8.14
CA ASP A 120 -17.52 -2.04 7.56
C ASP A 120 -16.92 -3.29 6.90
N VAL A 121 -15.78 -3.11 6.22
CA VAL A 121 -14.98 -4.22 5.68
C VAL A 121 -14.52 -5.18 6.77
N HIS A 122 -14.03 -4.67 7.90
CA HIS A 122 -13.65 -5.50 9.05
C HIS A 122 -14.81 -6.38 9.53
N VAL A 123 -15.99 -5.79 9.71
CA VAL A 123 -17.19 -6.52 10.18
C VAL A 123 -17.63 -7.57 9.16
N LEU A 124 -17.65 -7.21 7.87
CA LEU A 124 -18.08 -8.11 6.80
C LEU A 124 -17.14 -9.31 6.67
N LEU A 125 -15.82 -9.08 6.62
CA LEU A 125 -14.83 -10.15 6.50
C LEU A 125 -14.79 -11.04 7.75
N ALA A 126 -14.89 -10.46 8.95
CA ALA A 126 -14.97 -11.21 10.20
C ALA A 126 -16.19 -12.12 10.24
N THR A 127 -17.34 -11.63 9.76
CA THR A 127 -18.59 -12.40 9.74
C THR A 127 -18.56 -13.51 8.70
N HIS A 128 -18.00 -13.24 7.51
CA HIS A 128 -18.01 -14.19 6.39
C HIS A 128 -16.94 -15.28 6.52
N PHE A 129 -15.74 -14.93 6.99
CA PHE A 129 -14.58 -15.83 7.05
C PHE A 129 -14.19 -16.26 8.47
N GLY A 130 -14.86 -15.74 9.51
CA GLY A 130 -14.52 -16.02 10.91
C GLY A 130 -13.20 -15.40 11.37
N TRP A 131 -12.66 -14.43 10.62
CA TRP A 131 -11.41 -13.77 10.96
C TRP A 131 -11.58 -12.75 12.09
N SER A 132 -10.56 -12.66 12.97
CA SER A 132 -10.53 -11.61 13.99
C SER A 132 -10.21 -10.24 13.37
N PRO A 133 -10.53 -9.13 14.07
CA PRO A 133 -10.12 -7.79 13.63
C PRO A 133 -8.62 -7.68 13.37
N ASP A 134 -7.80 -8.31 14.20
CA ASP A 134 -6.33 -8.32 14.04
C ASP A 134 -5.92 -9.04 12.75
N GLN A 135 -6.56 -10.16 12.41
CA GLN A 135 -6.27 -10.91 11.18
C GLN A 135 -6.60 -10.08 9.94
N VAL A 136 -7.73 -9.37 9.94
CA VAL A 136 -8.09 -8.47 8.82
C VAL A 136 -7.13 -7.28 8.74
N ALA A 137 -6.66 -6.75 9.88
CA ALA A 137 -5.75 -5.61 9.90
C ALA A 137 -4.36 -5.92 9.31
N GLN A 138 -3.96 -7.19 9.31
CA GLN A 138 -2.72 -7.66 8.66
C GLN A 138 -2.83 -7.76 7.14
N LEU A 139 -4.03 -7.68 6.57
CA LEU A 139 -4.22 -7.76 5.13
C LEU A 139 -3.77 -6.45 4.47
N THR A 140 -3.25 -6.57 3.25
CA THR A 140 -3.11 -5.41 2.37
C THR A 140 -4.48 -4.98 1.84
N PRO A 141 -4.68 -3.70 1.51
CA PRO A 141 -5.88 -3.23 0.82
C PRO A 141 -6.22 -4.06 -0.44
N GLY A 142 -5.20 -4.47 -1.20
CA GLY A 142 -5.35 -5.38 -2.33
C GLY A 142 -5.94 -6.74 -1.97
N GLN A 143 -5.46 -7.37 -0.89
CA GLN A 143 -6.02 -8.63 -0.40
C GLN A 143 -7.48 -8.46 0.02
N VAL A 144 -7.79 -7.38 0.75
CA VAL A 144 -9.15 -7.01 1.14
C VAL A 144 -10.06 -6.92 -0.09
N ALA A 145 -9.64 -6.18 -1.13
CA ALA A 145 -10.43 -6.01 -2.35
C ALA A 145 -10.69 -7.35 -3.07
N VAL A 146 -9.68 -8.23 -3.15
CA VAL A 146 -9.83 -9.57 -3.74
C VAL A 146 -10.86 -10.41 -2.97
N TYR A 147 -10.83 -10.40 -1.64
CA TYR A 147 -11.80 -11.16 -0.83
C TYR A 147 -13.22 -10.62 -0.98
N LEU A 148 -13.41 -9.29 -0.95
CA LEU A 148 -14.72 -8.67 -1.14
C LEU A 148 -15.32 -9.03 -2.52
N ALA A 149 -14.54 -8.91 -3.59
CA ALA A 149 -14.96 -9.29 -4.94
C ALA A 149 -15.26 -10.80 -5.07
N GLY A 150 -14.66 -11.64 -4.23
CA GLY A 150 -14.98 -13.06 -4.14
C GLY A 150 -16.33 -13.31 -3.47
N VAL A 151 -16.61 -12.60 -2.37
CA VAL A 151 -17.88 -12.69 -1.63
C VAL A 151 -19.05 -12.26 -2.52
N GLU A 152 -18.93 -11.14 -3.24
CA GLU A 152 -19.96 -10.64 -4.16
C GLU A 152 -20.30 -11.67 -5.23
N ARG A 153 -19.29 -12.25 -5.90
CA ARG A 153 -19.49 -13.30 -6.92
C ARG A 153 -20.19 -14.54 -6.38
N LEU A 154 -19.85 -14.98 -5.16
CA LEU A 154 -20.50 -16.14 -4.55
C LEU A 154 -21.98 -15.86 -4.21
N GLN A 155 -22.29 -14.64 -3.78
CA GLN A 155 -23.66 -14.21 -3.52
C GLN A 155 -24.49 -14.18 -4.81
N GLU A 156 -23.94 -13.65 -5.91
CA GLU A 156 -24.59 -13.63 -7.22
C GLU A 156 -24.87 -15.05 -7.74
N GLN A 157 -23.92 -15.97 -7.61
CA GLN A 157 -24.09 -17.37 -8.02
C GLN A 157 -25.17 -18.09 -7.19
N THR A 158 -25.24 -17.80 -5.89
CA THR A 158 -26.24 -18.40 -5.00
C THR A 158 -27.63 -17.79 -5.23
N ALA A 159 -27.71 -16.51 -5.58
CA ALA A 159 -28.96 -15.82 -5.90
C ALA A 159 -29.51 -16.20 -7.28
N GLY A 160 -28.64 -16.42 -8.28
CA GLY A 160 -29.03 -16.90 -9.61
C GLY A 160 -29.37 -18.39 -9.68
N ALA A 161 -29.09 -19.16 -8.63
CA ALA A 161 -29.44 -20.57 -8.50
C ALA A 161 -30.78 -20.81 -7.76
N ARG A 162 -31.49 -19.74 -7.37
CA ARG A 162 -32.82 -19.77 -6.75
C ARG A 162 -33.88 -19.23 -7.72
#